data_AF-A0A9X3D215-F1
#
_entry.id   AF-A0A9X3D215-F1
#
_cell.length_a   1.000
_cell.length_b   1.000
_cell.length_c   1.000
_cell.angle_alpha   90.00
_cell.angle_beta   90.00
_cell.angle_gamma   90.00
#
_symmetry.space_group_name_H-M   'P 1'
#
loop_
_entity.id
_entity.type
_entity.pdbx_description
1 polymer ?
#
loop_
_entity_poly.entity_id
_entity_poly.type
_entity_poly.pdbx_seq_one_letter_code
_entity_poly.pdbx_strand_id
1 'polypeptide(L)'
;MDAAGPGAQRAGTGLARCAASSCAGSRRRMEHSRGRDGMTQAGGVEAPAEVMGTIALSELVLHGWDVARAIGIDYALPEEILQVVFDFHHPPGPQSERDGMFGPVVAVPDDARLIDRLAGLTGRDPFWPHGTLEE
;
A
#
# COMPACT_ATOMS: atom_id res chain seq x y z
N MET A 1 -11.70 -53.30 -14.49
CA MET A 1 -12.53 -52.56 -15.45
C MET A 1 -13.90 -52.46 -14.80
N ASP A 2 -14.34 -51.38 -14.17
CA ASP A 2 -13.88 -50.00 -14.12
C ASP A 2 -14.28 -49.36 -12.79
N ALA A 3 -13.48 -48.39 -12.37
CA ALA A 3 -13.63 -47.64 -11.13
C ALA A 3 -14.79 -46.64 -11.21
N ALA A 4 -15.64 -46.62 -10.18
CA ALA A 4 -16.54 -45.51 -9.90
C ALA A 4 -15.72 -44.38 -9.22
N GLY A 5 -15.58 -43.23 -9.88
CA GLY A 5 -15.01 -42.03 -9.29
C GLY A 5 -16.07 -41.19 -8.55
N PRO A 6 -15.69 -40.44 -7.51
CA PRO A 6 -16.43 -39.29 -7.06
C PRO A 6 -15.66 -37.99 -7.36
N GLY A 7 -16.42 -36.98 -7.77
CA GLY A 7 -15.93 -35.67 -8.13
C GLY A 7 -15.53 -34.79 -6.94
N ALA A 8 -14.82 -33.72 -7.32
CA ALA A 8 -14.72 -32.41 -6.69
C ALA A 8 -14.20 -32.32 -5.25
N GLN A 9 -12.93 -31.91 -5.12
CA GLN A 9 -12.45 -31.21 -3.93
C GLN A 9 -11.79 -29.87 -4.30
N ARG A 10 -12.60 -28.82 -4.13
CA ARG A 10 -12.37 -27.42 -3.72
C ARG A 10 -10.99 -26.77 -3.93
N ALA A 11 -11.08 -25.56 -4.49
CA ALA A 11 -10.08 -24.50 -4.44
C ALA A 11 -9.62 -24.19 -3.01
N GLY A 12 -8.32 -23.91 -2.85
CA GLY A 12 -7.73 -23.49 -1.57
C GLY A 12 -6.34 -22.88 -1.71
N THR A 13 -6.29 -21.54 -1.61
CA THR A 13 -5.23 -20.74 -0.96
C THR A 13 -3.78 -20.86 -1.46
N GLY A 14 -3.53 -20.31 -2.66
CA GLY A 14 -2.19 -20.07 -3.20
C GLY A 14 -1.53 -18.73 -2.83
N LEU A 15 -2.14 -17.88 -1.99
CA LEU A 15 -1.60 -16.53 -1.68
C LEU A 15 -0.96 -16.37 -0.30
N ALA A 16 -1.05 -17.36 0.59
CA ALA A 16 -0.60 -17.22 1.99
C ALA A 16 0.89 -17.56 2.21
N ARG A 17 1.68 -17.83 1.16
CA ARG A 17 3.07 -18.34 1.30
C ARG A 17 4.19 -17.32 1.05
N CYS A 18 3.89 -16.09 0.58
CA CYS A 18 4.93 -15.10 0.31
C CYS A 18 5.27 -14.18 1.50
N ALA A 19 4.34 -13.91 2.43
CA ALA A 19 4.55 -12.86 3.43
C ALA A 19 5.33 -13.30 4.70
N ALA A 20 5.39 -14.59 5.02
CA ALA A 20 5.86 -15.03 6.34
C ALA A 20 7.37 -15.36 6.44
N SER A 21 8.09 -15.54 5.33
CA SER A 21 9.52 -15.93 5.38
C SER A 21 10.51 -14.76 5.52
N SER A 22 10.07 -13.50 5.37
CA SER A 22 11.02 -12.37 5.29
C SER A 22 11.28 -11.64 6.64
N CYS A 23 10.51 -11.90 7.69
CA CYS A 23 10.56 -11.08 8.92
C CYS A 23 11.52 -11.58 10.01
N ALA A 24 12.15 -12.75 9.87
CA ALA A 24 12.96 -13.34 10.97
C ALA A 24 14.42 -12.82 11.06
N GLY A 25 14.88 -11.95 10.16
CA GLY A 25 16.32 -11.64 10.00
C GLY A 25 16.83 -10.26 10.45
N SER A 26 15.96 -9.32 10.84
CA SER A 26 16.32 -7.89 10.88
C SER A 26 16.45 -7.28 12.29
N ARG A 27 17.16 -7.93 13.22
CA ARG A 27 17.71 -7.25 14.40
C ARG A 27 19.16 -6.82 14.16
N ARG A 28 19.37 -5.81 13.30
CA ARG A 28 20.64 -5.09 13.21
C ARG A 28 20.41 -3.62 13.59
N ARG A 29 21.24 -3.14 14.52
CA ARG A 29 21.44 -1.72 14.84
C ARG A 29 21.76 -0.99 13.53
N MET A 30 20.90 -0.08 13.10
CA MET A 30 21.20 0.82 11.98
C MET A 30 22.15 1.91 12.47
N GLU A 31 23.45 1.67 12.31
CA GLU A 31 24.47 2.71 12.46
C GLU A 31 25.27 2.85 11.16
N HIS A 32 25.03 4.00 10.52
CA HIS A 32 25.83 4.79 9.56
C HIS A 32 26.15 4.31 8.11
N SER A 33 25.77 5.24 7.20
CA SER A 33 26.07 5.44 5.78
C SER A 33 25.96 4.23 4.84
N ARG A 34 24.73 3.92 4.41
CA ARG A 34 24.52 3.57 3.00
C ARG A 34 23.86 4.76 2.34
N GLY A 35 24.63 5.46 1.51
CA GLY A 35 24.23 6.73 0.92
C GLY A 35 22.90 6.61 0.18
N ARG A 36 22.25 7.77 -0.03
CA ARG A 36 21.18 7.91 -1.01
C ARG A 36 21.52 7.26 -2.36
N ASP A 37 22.81 7.14 -2.67
CA ASP A 37 23.37 6.71 -3.95
C ASP A 37 23.55 5.18 -4.10
N GLY A 38 22.97 4.36 -3.23
CA GLY A 38 23.08 2.89 -3.27
C GLY A 38 21.81 2.18 -3.74
N MET A 39 21.92 0.89 -4.07
CA MET A 39 20.75 0.01 -4.25
C MET A 39 20.27 -0.50 -2.88
N THR A 40 18.97 -0.76 -2.75
CA THR A 40 18.38 -1.42 -1.57
C THR A 40 17.17 -2.26 -1.98
N GLN A 41 16.69 -3.11 -1.08
CA GLN A 41 15.66 -4.11 -1.37
C GLN A 41 14.57 -4.11 -0.29
N ALA A 42 13.30 -4.14 -0.71
CA ALA A 42 12.16 -4.46 0.15
C ALA A 42 11.14 -5.31 -0.62
N GLY A 43 10.46 -6.26 0.04
CA GLY A 43 9.45 -7.11 -0.61
C GLY A 43 9.96 -7.95 -1.79
N GLY A 44 11.26 -8.27 -1.85
CA GLY A 44 11.88 -8.97 -2.98
C GLY A 44 12.21 -8.09 -4.19
N VAL A 45 11.91 -6.79 -4.14
CA VAL A 45 12.21 -5.81 -5.20
C VAL A 45 13.46 -5.01 -4.81
N GLU A 46 14.43 -4.96 -5.71
CA GLU A 46 15.65 -4.14 -5.58
C GLU A 46 15.54 -2.89 -6.46
N ALA A 47 15.81 -1.72 -5.88
CA ALA A 47 15.79 -0.42 -6.56
C ALA A 47 16.77 0.56 -5.88
N PRO A 48 17.03 1.74 -6.47
CA PRO A 48 17.82 2.78 -5.80
C PRO A 48 17.23 3.14 -4.43
N ALA A 49 18.09 3.43 -3.46
CA ALA A 49 17.72 3.70 -2.08
C ALA A 49 16.76 4.89 -1.95
N GLU A 50 16.93 5.89 -2.80
CA GLU A 50 16.01 7.02 -2.88
C GLU A 50 14.60 6.60 -3.32
N VAL A 51 14.49 5.75 -4.36
CA VAL A 51 13.21 5.21 -4.84
C VAL A 51 12.55 4.36 -3.75
N MET A 52 13.31 3.48 -3.11
CA MET A 52 12.80 2.65 -2.01
C MET A 52 12.41 3.49 -0.79
N GLY A 53 13.06 4.62 -0.56
CA GLY A 53 12.68 5.59 0.46
C GLY A 53 11.30 6.20 0.17
N THR A 54 11.04 6.61 -1.07
CA THR A 54 9.73 7.13 -1.49
C THR A 54 8.64 6.06 -1.41
N ILE A 55 8.95 4.81 -1.80
CA ILE A 55 8.03 3.68 -1.62
C ILE A 55 7.71 3.49 -0.14
N ALA A 56 8.73 3.43 0.73
CA ALA A 56 8.52 3.27 2.17
C ALA A 56 7.69 4.43 2.77
N LEU A 57 7.91 5.66 2.30
CA LEU A 57 7.11 6.82 2.71
C LEU A 57 5.66 6.67 2.26
N SER A 58 5.43 6.27 1.00
CA SER A 58 4.09 5.99 0.47
C SER A 58 3.33 4.96 1.33
N GLU A 59 3.98 3.84 1.64
CA GLU A 59 3.39 2.78 2.47
C GLU A 59 2.95 3.31 3.84
N LEU A 60 3.78 4.13 4.49
CA LEU A 60 3.46 4.72 5.79
C LEU A 60 2.30 5.72 5.71
N VAL A 61 2.26 6.56 4.67
CA VAL A 61 1.20 7.56 4.49
C VAL A 61 -0.14 6.87 4.19
N LEU A 62 -0.16 5.94 3.23
CA LEU A 62 -1.39 5.27 2.80
C LEU A 62 -1.94 4.35 3.90
N HIS A 63 -1.09 3.57 4.56
CA HIS A 63 -1.55 2.70 5.64
C HIS A 63 -1.82 3.45 6.94
N GLY A 64 -1.13 4.55 7.20
CA GLY A 64 -1.48 5.47 8.28
C GLY A 64 -2.88 6.06 8.07
N TRP A 65 -3.20 6.46 6.84
CA TRP A 65 -4.55 6.88 6.46
C TRP A 65 -5.56 5.75 6.64
N ASP A 66 -5.27 4.52 6.20
CA ASP A 66 -6.16 3.36 6.36
C ASP A 66 -6.53 3.15 7.84
N VAL A 67 -5.53 3.20 8.73
CA VAL A 67 -5.73 3.05 10.18
C VAL A 67 -6.53 4.20 10.75
N ALA A 68 -6.15 5.45 10.44
CA ALA A 68 -6.84 6.63 10.94
C ALA A 68 -8.30 6.66 10.51
N ARG A 69 -8.58 6.29 9.25
CA ARG A 69 -9.93 6.16 8.70
C ARG A 69 -10.72 5.09 9.42
N ALA A 70 -10.12 3.93 9.68
CA ALA A 70 -10.77 2.80 10.35
C ALA A 70 -11.18 3.10 11.79
N ILE A 71 -10.42 3.94 12.50
CA ILE A 71 -10.70 4.32 13.90
C ILE A 71 -11.37 5.70 14.03
N GLY A 72 -11.70 6.35 12.92
CA GLY A 72 -12.46 7.61 12.90
C GLY A 72 -11.69 8.84 13.40
N ILE A 73 -10.36 8.86 13.30
CA ILE A 73 -9.56 10.05 13.66
C ILE A 73 -9.14 10.83 12.41
N ASP A 74 -8.95 12.14 12.57
CA ASP A 74 -8.39 12.96 11.50
C ASP A 74 -6.91 12.63 11.27
N TYR A 75 -6.55 12.36 10.01
CA TYR A 75 -5.19 12.08 9.60
C TYR A 75 -4.56 13.33 8.98
N ALA A 76 -3.81 14.06 9.81
CA ALA A 76 -3.12 15.28 9.40
C ALA A 76 -1.61 15.02 9.28
N LEU A 77 -1.06 15.30 8.09
CA LEU A 77 0.37 15.30 7.82
C LEU A 77 0.76 16.66 7.20
N PRO A 78 2.04 17.06 7.29
CA PRO A 78 2.54 18.22 6.57
C PRO A 78 2.27 18.08 5.06
N GLU A 79 1.81 19.17 4.44
CA GLU A 79 1.45 19.19 3.02
C GLU A 79 2.62 18.80 2.12
N GLU A 80 3.86 19.13 2.52
CA GLU A 80 5.07 18.81 1.76
C GLU A 80 5.29 17.30 1.66
N ILE A 81 4.92 16.54 2.69
CA ILE A 81 5.00 15.08 2.68
C ILE A 81 3.90 14.50 1.79
N LEU A 82 2.67 15.04 1.90
CA LEU A 82 1.56 14.61 1.08
C LEU A 82 1.84 14.87 -0.41
N GLN A 83 2.45 16.00 -0.75
CA GLN A 83 2.80 16.36 -2.13
C GLN A 83 3.81 15.39 -2.72
N VAL A 84 4.87 15.03 -1.98
CA VAL A 84 5.86 14.04 -2.44
C VAL A 84 5.19 12.70 -2.77
N VAL A 85 4.28 12.24 -1.91
CA VAL A 85 3.58 10.96 -2.13
C VAL A 85 2.53 11.08 -3.23
N PHE A 86 1.83 12.21 -3.33
CA PHE A 86 0.87 12.46 -4.40
C PHE A 86 1.56 12.44 -5.77
N ASP A 87 2.66 13.18 -5.93
CA ASP A 87 3.42 13.25 -7.17
C ASP A 87 4.01 11.89 -7.56
N PHE A 88 4.33 11.04 -6.59
CA PHE A 88 4.81 9.68 -6.85
C PHE A 88 3.74 8.78 -7.49
N HIS A 89 2.45 9.04 -7.25
CA HIS A 89 1.35 8.25 -7.83
C HIS A 89 0.65 8.94 -8.99
N HIS A 90 0.94 10.23 -9.24
CA HIS A 90 0.26 11.04 -10.24
C HIS A 90 1.15 11.29 -11.47
N PRO A 91 0.64 11.12 -12.71
CA PRO A 91 -0.66 10.55 -13.04
C PRO A 91 -0.70 9.04 -12.75
N PRO A 92 -1.88 8.46 -12.48
CA PRO A 92 -1.98 7.03 -12.26
C PRO A 92 -1.63 6.30 -13.57
N GLY A 93 -0.77 5.29 -13.46
CA GLY A 93 -0.52 4.36 -14.57
C GLY A 93 -1.79 3.58 -14.97
N PRO A 94 -1.77 2.87 -16.11
CA PRO A 94 -2.86 2.01 -16.54
C PRO A 94 -3.24 1.00 -15.45
N GLN A 95 -4.54 0.72 -15.28
CA GLN A 95 -5.00 -0.20 -14.23
C GLN A 95 -4.34 -1.58 -14.33
N SER A 96 -4.08 -2.09 -15.54
CA SER A 96 -3.40 -3.36 -15.78
C SER A 96 -1.98 -3.45 -15.21
N GLU A 97 -1.30 -2.31 -15.03
CA GLU A 97 0.05 -2.23 -14.45
C GLU A 97 0.03 -2.08 -12.92
N ARG A 98 -1.15 -1.76 -12.36
CA ARG A 98 -1.37 -1.48 -10.94
C ARG A 98 -2.15 -2.58 -10.22
N ASP A 99 -2.71 -3.52 -10.98
CA ASP A 99 -3.50 -4.63 -10.46
C ASP A 99 -2.73 -5.43 -9.41
N GLY A 100 -3.39 -5.68 -8.27
CA GLY A 100 -2.81 -6.34 -7.11
C GLY A 100 -2.09 -5.41 -6.12
N MET A 101 -1.74 -4.19 -6.52
CA MET A 101 -1.15 -3.17 -5.63
C MET A 101 -2.16 -2.07 -5.27
N PHE A 102 -2.91 -1.59 -6.26
CA PHE A 102 -3.91 -0.53 -6.08
C PHE A 102 -5.24 -0.89 -6.75
N GLY A 103 -6.33 -0.45 -6.13
CA GLY A 103 -7.65 -0.52 -6.73
C GLY A 103 -7.83 0.48 -7.88
N PRO A 104 -8.96 0.39 -8.62
CA PRO A 104 -9.33 1.40 -9.60
C PRO A 104 -9.35 2.80 -8.99
N VAL A 105 -8.88 3.79 -9.74
CA VAL A 105 -8.90 5.20 -9.29
C VAL A 105 -10.33 5.61 -8.93
N VAL A 106 -10.50 6.15 -7.73
CA VAL A 106 -11.75 6.77 -7.27
C VAL A 106 -11.67 8.26 -7.55
N ALA A 107 -12.67 8.81 -8.24
CA ALA A 107 -12.74 10.23 -8.55
C ALA A 107 -12.96 11.03 -7.26
N VAL A 108 -12.10 12.02 -7.02
CA VAL A 108 -12.16 12.93 -5.87
C VAL A 108 -12.08 14.36 -6.42
N PRO A 109 -12.89 15.32 -5.91
CA PRO A 109 -12.82 16.71 -6.32
C PRO A 109 -11.41 17.32 -6.17
N ASP A 110 -11.03 18.18 -7.09
CA ASP A 110 -9.69 18.80 -7.09
C ASP A 110 -9.46 19.79 -5.93
N ASP A 111 -10.54 20.30 -5.34
CA ASP A 111 -10.55 21.16 -4.15
C ASP A 111 -10.64 20.38 -2.82
N ALA A 112 -10.73 19.05 -2.87
CA ALA A 112 -10.64 18.21 -1.68
C ALA A 112 -9.22 18.24 -1.09
N ARG A 113 -9.09 17.80 0.17
CA ARG A 113 -7.78 17.69 0.84
C ARG A 113 -6.85 16.79 0.03
N LEU A 114 -5.57 17.11 0.01
CA LEU A 114 -4.59 16.36 -0.78
C LEU A 114 -4.53 14.87 -0.38
N ILE A 115 -4.71 14.56 0.91
CA ILE A 115 -4.79 13.18 1.40
C ILE A 115 -5.98 12.41 0.84
N ASP A 116 -7.14 13.05 0.64
CA ASP A 116 -8.33 12.41 0.06
C ASP A 116 -8.12 12.14 -1.43
N ARG A 117 -7.51 13.10 -2.14
CA ARG A 117 -7.13 12.95 -3.55
C ARG A 117 -6.12 11.82 -3.74
N LEU A 118 -5.12 11.72 -2.85
CA LEU A 118 -4.16 10.60 -2.83
C LEU A 118 -4.83 9.26 -2.53
N ALA A 119 -5.77 9.21 -1.58
CA ALA A 119 -6.56 8.01 -1.30
C ALA A 119 -7.31 7.56 -2.55
N GLY A 120 -8.02 8.47 -3.22
CA GLY A 120 -8.74 8.18 -4.46
C GLY A 120 -7.83 7.69 -5.58
N LEU A 121 -6.67 8.35 -5.74
CA LEU A 121 -5.66 7.98 -6.72
C LEU A 121 -5.15 6.54 -6.53
N THR A 122 -5.09 6.07 -5.28
CA THR A 122 -4.65 4.71 -4.92
C THR A 122 -5.79 3.71 -4.75
N GLY A 123 -7.00 4.09 -5.15
CA GLY A 123 -8.19 3.24 -5.22
C GLY A 123 -8.93 3.06 -3.90
N ARG A 124 -8.67 3.93 -2.92
CA ARG A 124 -9.44 4.02 -1.67
C ARG A 124 -10.58 5.02 -1.86
N ASP A 125 -11.72 4.75 -1.26
CA ASP A 125 -12.83 5.70 -1.23
C ASP A 125 -12.73 6.57 0.04
N PRO A 126 -12.39 7.86 -0.06
CA PRO A 126 -12.32 8.73 1.11
C PRO A 126 -13.69 9.06 1.70
N PHE A 127 -14.79 8.87 0.96
CA PHE A 127 -16.15 9.25 1.34
C PHE A 127 -17.03 8.07 1.74
N TRP A 128 -16.50 6.84 1.81
CA TRP A 128 -17.25 5.69 2.30
C TRP A 128 -17.72 5.92 3.76
N PRO A 129 -18.84 5.35 4.21
CA PRO A 129 -19.29 5.51 5.60
C PRO A 129 -18.39 4.73 6.57
N HIS A 130 -17.96 5.33 7.68
CA HIS A 130 -17.39 4.61 8.84
C HIS A 130 -18.45 4.57 9.93
N GLY A 131 -18.45 3.48 10.71
CA GLY A 131 -19.19 3.47 11.96
C GLY A 131 -18.65 4.57 12.87
N THR A 132 -19.49 5.50 13.27
CA THR A 132 -19.23 6.29 14.47
C THR A 132 -19.20 5.34 15.65
N LEU A 133 -18.12 5.35 16.42
CA LEU A 133 -18.15 4.80 17.77
C LEU A 133 -19.01 5.76 18.60
N GLU A 134 -20.32 5.61 18.54
CA GLU A 134 -21.19 6.14 19.59
C GLU A 134 -21.01 5.27 20.86
N GLU A 135 -20.92 5.96 21.99
CA GLU A 135 -20.40 5.58 23.32
C GLU A 135 -20.90 4.27 23.93
#